data_AF-A0A2N5WF26-F1
#
_entry.id   AF-A0A2N5WF26-F1
#
_cell.length_a   1.000
_cell.length_b   1.000
_cell.length_c   1.000
_cell.angle_alpha   90.00
_cell.angle_beta   90.00
_cell.angle_gamma   90.00
#
_symmetry.space_group_name_H-M   'P 1'
#
loop_
_entity.id
_entity.type
_entity.pdbx_description
1 polymer ?
#
loop_
_entity_poly.entity_id
_entity_poly.type
_entity_poly.pdbx_seq_one_letter_code
_entity_poly.pdbx_strand_id
1 'polypeptide(L)'
;MFEPKLWIKPTNTKWLVKEISQYLDWIIKKGIFDGEMNIFLTNAKFVYDSSARKREGNFFGPFDKSIIPSLYFPLGDIFRTISRRGKENAVCDWLQYLTLFLYDYVDWQEDREFNSELNNDLADKMIYEYIDFKKITFESEDRRKREKRKRAKIRVRRKKKTKDT
;
A
#
# COMPACT_ATOMS: atom_id res chain seq x y z
N MET A 1 18.19 -10.77 6.95
CA MET A 1 16.73 -11.02 6.86
C MET A 1 16.03 -9.82 7.47
N PHE A 2 14.97 -9.31 6.84
CA PHE A 2 14.18 -8.19 7.36
C PHE A 2 13.27 -8.61 8.52
N GLU A 3 13.26 -7.81 9.60
CA GLU A 3 12.54 -8.08 10.84
C GLU A 3 11.74 -6.83 11.30
N PRO A 4 10.57 -6.57 10.68
CA PRO A 4 9.73 -5.45 11.06
C PRO A 4 8.94 -5.74 12.34
N LYS A 5 9.09 -4.87 13.35
CA LYS A 5 8.31 -4.92 14.59
C LYS A 5 7.12 -3.97 14.53
N LEU A 6 5.92 -4.52 14.38
CA LEU A 6 4.67 -3.76 14.38
C LEU A 6 4.26 -3.34 15.81
N TRP A 7 4.13 -2.05 16.03
CA TRP A 7 3.59 -1.45 17.25
C TRP A 7 2.22 -0.83 16.95
N ILE A 8 1.16 -1.44 17.49
CA ILE A 8 -0.21 -1.06 17.17
C ILE A 8 -0.81 -0.34 18.39
N LYS A 9 -1.12 0.96 18.24
CA LYS A 9 -1.98 1.65 19.21
C LYS A 9 -3.44 1.20 19.02
N PRO A 10 -4.31 1.31 20.06
CA PRO A 10 -5.73 1.03 19.92
C PRO A 10 -6.32 1.73 18.68
N THR A 11 -6.93 0.94 17.81
CA THR A 11 -7.42 1.44 16.53
C THR A 11 -8.75 0.80 16.14
N ASN A 12 -9.60 1.58 15.47
CA ASN A 12 -10.84 1.13 14.85
C ASN A 12 -10.59 0.47 13.49
N THR A 13 -9.34 0.46 13.01
CA THR A 13 -8.93 -0.07 11.70
C THR A 13 -8.18 -1.40 11.81
N LYS A 14 -8.55 -2.27 12.76
CA LYS A 14 -7.93 -3.60 12.97
C LYS A 14 -7.83 -4.44 11.68
N TRP A 15 -8.81 -4.30 10.79
CA TRP A 15 -8.81 -4.98 9.51
C TRP A 15 -7.65 -4.50 8.60
N LEU A 16 -7.33 -3.20 8.59
CA LEU A 16 -6.21 -2.65 7.81
C LEU A 16 -4.87 -3.08 8.41
N VAL A 17 -4.78 -3.12 9.74
CA VAL A 17 -3.60 -3.68 10.43
C VAL A 17 -3.34 -5.11 9.96
N LYS A 18 -4.38 -5.93 9.82
CA LYS A 18 -4.26 -7.29 9.27
C LYS A 18 -3.75 -7.30 7.83
N GLU A 19 -4.23 -6.41 6.97
CA GLU A 19 -3.72 -6.29 5.59
C GLU A 19 -2.23 -5.90 5.57
N ILE A 20 -1.82 -4.94 6.42
CA ILE A 20 -0.42 -4.53 6.58
C ILE A 20 0.44 -5.69 7.08
N SER A 21 0.01 -6.42 8.11
CA SER A 21 0.76 -7.57 8.61
C SER A 21 0.96 -8.64 7.53
N GLN A 22 -0.09 -8.98 6.78
CA GLN A 22 0.01 -9.95 5.69
C GLN A 22 0.93 -9.49 4.55
N TYR A 23 0.95 -8.18 4.28
CA TYR A 23 1.84 -7.60 3.30
C TYR A 23 3.30 -7.65 3.76
N LEU A 24 3.57 -7.31 5.02
CA LEU A 24 4.92 -7.42 5.59
C LEU A 24 5.41 -8.87 5.62
N ASP A 25 4.55 -9.85 5.97
CA ASP A 25 4.90 -11.27 5.89
C ASP A 25 5.29 -11.71 4.47
N TRP A 26 4.64 -11.14 3.45
CA TRP A 26 4.96 -11.39 2.05
C TRP A 26 6.29 -10.74 1.65
N ILE A 27 6.53 -9.49 2.08
CA ILE A 27 7.80 -8.79 1.87
C ILE A 27 8.98 -9.56 2.47
N ILE A 28 8.86 -10.01 3.73
CA ILE A 28 9.92 -10.77 4.42
C ILE A 28 10.32 -11.98 3.60
N LYS A 29 9.34 -12.70 3.03
CA LYS A 29 9.58 -13.88 2.18
C LYS A 29 10.24 -13.55 0.84
N LYS A 30 10.08 -12.34 0.32
CA LYS A 30 10.78 -11.91 -0.90
C LYS A 30 12.27 -11.67 -0.68
N GLY A 31 12.70 -11.39 0.55
CA GLY A 31 14.10 -11.15 0.88
C GLY A 31 14.70 -9.92 0.20
N ILE A 32 13.88 -8.88 -0.04
CA ILE A 32 14.30 -7.64 -0.71
C ILE A 32 14.89 -6.63 0.28
N PHE A 33 14.42 -6.67 1.52
CA PHE A 33 14.89 -5.80 2.60
C PHE A 33 15.68 -6.63 3.61
N ASP A 34 16.51 -5.96 4.40
CA ASP A 34 17.29 -6.57 5.47
C ASP A 34 17.32 -5.70 6.73
N GLY A 35 17.52 -6.31 7.89
CA GLY A 35 17.68 -5.61 9.17
C GLY A 35 16.38 -5.43 9.96
N GLU A 36 16.48 -4.77 11.11
CA GLU A 36 15.37 -4.53 12.03
C GLU A 36 14.79 -3.12 11.85
N MET A 37 13.47 -2.98 12.01
CA MET A 37 12.78 -1.68 12.03
C MET A 37 11.53 -1.71 12.91
N ASN A 38 11.29 -0.64 13.68
CA ASN A 38 10.03 -0.44 14.38
C ASN A 38 9.01 0.27 13.49
N ILE A 39 7.80 -0.28 13.35
CA ILE A 39 6.70 0.35 12.60
C ILE A 39 5.55 0.66 13.55
N PHE A 40 5.34 1.94 13.83
CA PHE A 40 4.29 2.44 14.71
C PHE A 40 3.03 2.79 13.91
N LEU A 41 2.01 1.95 14.03
CA LEU A 41 0.69 2.17 13.46
C LEU A 41 -0.17 3.00 14.44
N THR A 42 -0.59 4.20 14.02
CA THR A 42 -1.38 5.12 14.84
C THR A 42 -2.70 5.47 14.19
N ASN A 43 -3.79 5.66 14.95
CA ASN A 43 -5.08 6.07 14.39
C ASN A 43 -5.18 7.58 14.12
N ALA A 44 -4.07 8.32 14.25
CA ALA A 44 -4.00 9.73 13.92
C ALA A 44 -4.14 9.96 12.41
N LYS A 45 -4.58 11.16 12.02
CA LYS A 45 -4.68 11.56 10.61
C LYS A 45 -3.31 11.91 10.00
N PHE A 46 -2.36 12.33 10.82
CA PHE A 46 -1.00 12.69 10.47
C PHE A 46 -0.08 12.35 11.63
N VAL A 47 1.21 12.26 11.36
CA VAL A 47 2.28 12.21 12.35
C VAL A 47 3.07 13.52 12.30
N TYR A 48 3.96 13.74 13.26
CA TYR A 48 4.80 14.93 13.32
C TYR A 48 6.25 14.57 13.04
N ASP A 49 6.92 15.40 12.24
CA ASP A 49 8.37 15.35 12.11
C ASP A 49 9.07 16.04 13.31
N SER A 50 10.40 15.99 13.35
CA SER A 50 11.21 16.63 14.40
C SER A 50 11.04 18.15 14.46
N SER A 51 10.52 18.78 13.40
CA SER A 51 10.19 20.21 13.33
C SER A 51 8.72 20.50 13.64
N ALA A 52 7.99 19.54 14.21
CA ALA A 52 6.55 19.63 14.52
C ALA A 52 5.66 19.93 13.30
N ARG A 53 6.09 19.56 12.08
CA ARG A 53 5.27 19.65 10.88
C ARG A 53 4.46 18.37 10.69
N LYS A 54 3.22 18.52 10.23
CA LYS A 54 2.33 17.39 9.92
C LYS A 54 2.83 16.65 8.70
N ARG A 55 2.94 15.33 8.80
CA ARG A 55 3.34 14.42 7.72
C ARG A 55 2.35 13.27 7.59
N GLU A 56 2.22 12.75 6.38
CA GLU A 56 1.36 11.60 6.09
C GLU A 56 2.04 10.27 6.46
N GLY A 57 3.34 10.30 6.74
CA GLY A 57 4.14 9.25 7.38
C GLY A 57 5.50 9.84 7.74
N ASN A 58 6.26 9.19 8.61
CA ASN A 58 7.58 9.69 9.00
C ASN A 58 8.55 8.54 9.29
N PHE A 59 9.51 8.34 8.40
CA PHE A 59 10.65 7.47 8.64
C PHE A 59 11.74 8.23 9.41
N PHE A 60 12.29 7.59 10.43
CA PHE A 60 13.37 8.09 11.26
C PHE A 60 14.52 7.07 11.26
N GLY A 61 15.54 7.38 10.46
CA GLY A 61 16.83 6.68 10.45
C GLY A 61 17.84 7.41 11.35
N PRO A 62 18.25 6.84 12.49
CA PRO A 62 19.26 7.45 13.37
C PRO A 62 20.62 7.60 12.68
N PHE A 63 21.44 8.56 13.11
CA PHE A 63 22.84 8.64 12.68
C PHE A 63 23.66 7.45 13.18
N ASP A 64 23.40 7.02 14.42
CA ASP A 64 23.98 5.81 14.99
C ASP A 64 23.22 4.57 14.48
N LYS A 65 23.84 3.82 13.57
CA LYS A 65 23.26 2.61 12.94
C LYS A 65 23.04 1.45 13.93
N SER A 66 23.56 1.53 15.16
CA SER A 66 23.25 0.54 16.20
C SER A 66 21.83 0.70 16.76
N ILE A 67 21.20 1.85 16.55
CA ILE A 67 19.84 2.14 16.99
C ILE A 67 18.85 1.67 15.91
N ILE A 68 17.88 0.85 16.32
CA ILE A 68 16.82 0.36 15.42
C ILE A 68 15.99 1.55 14.89
N PRO A 69 15.90 1.76 13.56
CA PRO A 69 15.14 2.83 12.98
C PRO A 69 13.63 2.66 13.19
N SER A 70 12.90 3.75 13.01
CA SER A 70 11.47 3.80 13.33
C SER A 70 10.68 4.45 12.21
N LEU A 71 9.54 3.86 11.86
CA LEU A 71 8.55 4.41 10.94
C LEU A 71 7.25 4.69 11.70
N TYR A 72 6.77 5.92 11.63
CA TYR A 72 5.46 6.32 12.15
C TYR A 72 4.46 6.43 11.00
N PHE A 73 3.40 5.60 11.04
CA PHE A 73 2.46 5.45 9.95
C PHE A 73 1.00 5.69 10.43
N PRO A 74 0.41 6.85 10.11
CA PRO A 74 -0.91 7.25 10.57
C PRO A 74 -2.02 6.64 9.72
N LEU A 75 -2.93 5.86 10.30
CA LEU A 75 -4.08 5.16 9.68
C LEU A 75 -5.38 5.98 9.63
N GLY A 76 -5.42 7.16 10.24
CA GLY A 76 -6.65 7.87 10.56
C GLY A 76 -7.44 8.40 9.35
N ASP A 77 -6.83 8.42 8.16
CA ASP A 77 -7.47 8.94 6.95
C ASP A 77 -8.03 7.85 6.01
N ILE A 78 -7.86 6.57 6.36
CA ILE A 78 -8.22 5.45 5.47
C ILE A 78 -9.68 5.49 5.01
N PHE A 79 -10.63 5.84 5.89
CA PHE A 79 -12.05 5.86 5.53
C PHE A 79 -12.37 6.93 4.47
N ARG A 80 -11.63 8.04 4.46
CA ARG A 80 -11.73 9.05 3.40
C ARG A 80 -11.16 8.54 2.08
N THR A 81 -10.05 7.79 2.11
CA THR A 81 -9.49 7.17 0.90
C THR A 81 -10.44 6.11 0.34
N ILE A 82 -11.03 5.27 1.21
CA ILE A 82 -12.01 4.25 0.82
C ILE A 82 -13.23 4.88 0.14
N SER A 83 -13.79 5.95 0.69
CA SER A 83 -14.98 6.58 0.11
C SER A 83 -14.73 7.18 -1.28
N ARG A 84 -13.48 7.57 -1.57
CA ARG A 84 -13.08 8.15 -2.85
C ARG A 84 -12.67 7.12 -3.89
N ARG A 85 -11.96 6.06 -3.49
CA ARG A 85 -11.28 5.14 -4.42
C ARG A 85 -11.78 3.70 -4.34
N GLY A 86 -12.61 3.36 -3.35
CA GLY A 86 -12.98 1.98 -3.04
C GLY A 86 -11.97 1.32 -2.10
N LYS A 87 -12.41 0.25 -1.43
CA LYS A 87 -11.63 -0.39 -0.36
C LYS A 87 -10.31 -0.99 -0.86
N GLU A 88 -10.34 -1.73 -1.96
CA GLU A 88 -9.15 -2.42 -2.50
C GLU A 88 -8.08 -1.43 -2.94
N ASN A 89 -8.45 -0.40 -3.70
CA ASN A 89 -7.56 0.67 -4.11
C ASN A 89 -6.98 1.42 -2.90
N ALA A 90 -7.82 1.75 -1.91
CA ALA A 90 -7.35 2.40 -0.71
C ALA A 90 -6.35 1.54 0.06
N VAL A 91 -6.54 0.23 0.15
CA VAL A 91 -5.54 -0.66 0.76
C VAL A 91 -4.25 -0.64 -0.05
N CYS A 92 -4.31 -0.77 -1.37
CA CYS A 92 -3.13 -0.77 -2.23
C CYS A 92 -2.34 0.55 -2.13
N ASP A 93 -3.02 1.70 -2.14
CA ASP A 93 -2.39 3.01 -1.95
C ASP A 93 -1.62 3.09 -0.62
N TRP A 94 -2.20 2.54 0.44
CA TRP A 94 -1.58 2.57 1.77
C TRP A 94 -0.40 1.60 1.88
N LEU A 95 -0.49 0.43 1.26
CA LEU A 95 0.63 -0.50 1.19
C LEU A 95 1.76 0.06 0.31
N GLN A 96 1.42 0.75 -0.80
CA GLN A 96 2.38 1.45 -1.65
C GLN A 96 3.14 2.48 -0.82
N TYR A 97 2.39 3.29 -0.07
CA TYR A 97 2.98 4.35 0.73
C TYR A 97 3.84 3.83 1.88
N LEU A 98 3.44 2.72 2.53
CA LEU A 98 4.29 2.00 3.47
C LEU A 98 5.60 1.53 2.80
N THR A 99 5.52 1.01 1.58
CA THR A 99 6.66 0.48 0.83
C THR A 99 7.64 1.56 0.42
N LEU A 100 7.16 2.75 0.07
CA LEU A 100 8.01 3.92 -0.20
C LEU A 100 8.96 4.18 0.98
N PHE A 101 8.45 4.17 2.21
CA PHE A 101 9.29 4.32 3.41
C PHE A 101 10.24 3.14 3.66
N LEU A 102 9.91 1.94 3.19
CA LEU A 102 10.84 0.81 3.25
C LEU A 102 12.02 1.02 2.30
N TYR A 103 11.83 1.69 1.17
CA TYR A 103 12.93 2.08 0.29
C TYR A 103 13.72 3.28 0.84
N ASP A 104 13.08 4.22 1.52
CA ASP A 104 13.82 5.25 2.29
C ASP A 104 14.70 4.60 3.38
N TYR A 105 14.24 3.50 3.97
CA TYR A 105 15.06 2.71 4.89
C TYR A 105 16.27 2.08 4.20
N VAL A 106 16.14 1.56 2.98
CA VAL A 106 17.27 1.04 2.19
C VAL A 106 18.26 2.16 1.87
N ASP A 107 17.78 3.30 1.39
CA ASP A 107 18.64 4.46 1.13
C ASP A 107 19.40 4.88 2.40
N TRP A 108 18.73 4.87 3.56
CA TRP A 108 19.39 5.12 4.84
C TRP A 108 20.43 4.07 5.17
N GLN A 109 20.16 2.77 4.99
CA GLN A 109 21.14 1.70 5.28
C GLN A 109 22.41 1.84 4.43
N GLU A 110 22.25 2.30 3.19
CA GLU A 110 23.34 2.43 2.22
C GLU A 110 23.98 3.83 2.20
N ASP A 111 23.62 4.69 3.15
CA ASP A 111 24.06 6.09 3.25
C ASP A 111 23.87 6.89 1.95
N ARG A 112 22.78 6.60 1.23
CA ARG A 112 22.37 7.30 0.01
C ARG A 112 21.46 8.48 0.32
N GLU A 113 21.43 9.43 -0.60
CA GLU A 113 20.43 10.49 -0.57
C GLU A 113 19.05 9.89 -0.88
N PHE A 114 18.03 10.30 -0.12
CA PHE A 114 16.67 9.81 -0.32
C PHE A 114 16.13 10.20 -1.70
N ASN A 115 15.93 9.19 -2.55
CA ASN A 115 15.41 9.40 -3.90
C ASN A 115 13.92 9.09 -3.95
N SER A 116 13.10 10.07 -3.58
CA SER A 116 11.64 9.89 -3.51
C SER A 116 10.99 9.45 -4.83
N GLU A 117 11.53 9.87 -5.98
CA GLU A 117 10.99 9.49 -7.30
C GLU A 117 11.26 8.01 -7.58
N LEU A 118 12.52 7.57 -7.42
CA LEU A 118 12.89 6.17 -7.58
C LEU A 118 12.18 5.27 -6.56
N ASN A 119 12.13 5.67 -5.30
CA ASN A 119 11.48 4.90 -4.23
C ASN A 119 9.98 4.75 -4.47
N ASN A 120 9.35 5.77 -5.02
CA ASN A 120 7.94 5.71 -5.43
C ASN A 120 7.71 4.73 -6.59
N ASP A 121 8.57 4.75 -7.62
CA ASP A 121 8.50 3.81 -8.75
C ASP A 121 8.71 2.36 -8.30
N LEU A 122 9.64 2.13 -7.38
CA LEU A 122 9.90 0.82 -6.80
C LEU A 122 8.74 0.34 -5.91
N ALA A 123 8.14 1.24 -5.14
CA ALA A 123 6.95 0.94 -4.34
C ALA A 123 5.75 0.56 -5.22
N ASP A 124 5.53 1.28 -6.32
CA ASP A 124 4.47 0.95 -7.29
C ASP A 124 4.65 -0.46 -7.86
N LYS A 125 5.86 -0.80 -8.32
CA LYS A 125 6.18 -2.14 -8.83
C LYS A 125 5.90 -3.22 -7.79
N MET A 126 6.30 -3.00 -6.53
CA MET A 126 6.06 -3.95 -5.44
C MET A 126 4.57 -4.20 -5.20
N ILE A 127 3.74 -3.17 -5.30
CA ILE A 127 2.30 -3.31 -5.13
C ILE A 127 1.64 -4.03 -6.29
N TYR A 128 2.06 -3.81 -7.53
CA TYR A 128 1.58 -4.61 -8.66
C TYR A 128 1.90 -6.10 -8.48
N GLU A 129 3.11 -6.42 -8.03
CA GLU A 129 3.48 -7.81 -7.73
C GLU A 129 2.64 -8.41 -6.58
N TYR A 130 2.34 -7.62 -5.55
CA TYR A 130 1.50 -8.07 -4.44
C TYR A 130 0.04 -8.28 -4.86
N ILE A 131 -0.49 -7.42 -5.72
CA ILE A 131 -1.82 -7.54 -6.32
C ILE A 131 -1.92 -8.87 -7.09
N ASP A 132 -0.92 -9.18 -7.91
CA ASP A 132 -0.85 -10.42 -8.66
C ASP A 132 -0.74 -11.64 -7.74
N PHE A 133 0.09 -11.57 -6.70
CA PHE A 133 0.22 -12.62 -5.69
C PHE A 133 -1.10 -12.90 -4.96
N LYS A 134 -1.82 -11.85 -4.54
CA LYS A 134 -3.12 -11.96 -3.87
C LYS A 134 -4.27 -12.27 -4.83
N LYS A 135 -4.03 -12.18 -6.15
CA LYS A 135 -5.07 -12.28 -7.19
C LYS A 135 -6.19 -11.27 -6.97
N ILE A 136 -5.85 -10.06 -6.54
CA ILE A 136 -6.84 -9.00 -6.30
C ILE A 136 -7.40 -8.56 -7.64
N THR A 137 -8.73 -8.59 -7.79
CA THR A 137 -9.42 -8.12 -8.99
C THR A 137 -10.18 -6.85 -8.67
N PHE A 138 -9.74 -5.71 -9.20
CA PHE A 138 -10.41 -4.44 -8.94
C PHE A 138 -11.82 -4.41 -9.54
N GLU A 139 -12.81 -4.06 -8.71
CA GLU A 139 -14.21 -3.95 -9.13
C GLU A 139 -14.42 -3.02 -10.34
N SER A 140 -13.57 -2.03 -10.57
CA SER A 140 -13.69 -1.13 -11.74
C SER A 140 -13.41 -1.85 -13.06
N GLU A 141 -12.41 -2.74 -13.09
CA GLU A 141 -12.17 -3.62 -14.24
C GLU A 141 -13.27 -4.66 -14.38
N ASP A 142 -13.70 -5.26 -13.29
CA ASP A 142 -14.69 -6.34 -13.33
C ASP A 142 -16.09 -5.80 -13.69
N ARG A 143 -16.44 -4.58 -13.24
CA ARG A 143 -17.61 -3.82 -13.68
C ARG A 143 -17.50 -3.45 -15.15
N ARG A 144 -16.35 -2.98 -15.65
CA ARG A 144 -16.13 -2.66 -17.07
C ARG A 144 -16.21 -3.91 -17.94
N LYS A 145 -15.67 -5.05 -17.48
CA LYS A 145 -15.77 -6.37 -18.11
C LYS A 145 -17.23 -6.87 -18.11
N ARG A 146 -17.96 -6.75 -17.00
CA ARG A 146 -19.40 -7.08 -16.89
C ARG A 146 -20.27 -6.20 -17.78
N GLU A 147 -20.02 -4.89 -17.85
CA GLU A 147 -20.72 -3.97 -18.74
C GLU A 147 -20.42 -4.26 -20.22
N LYS A 148 -19.15 -4.52 -20.59
CA LYS A 148 -18.79 -4.97 -21.95
C LYS A 148 -19.52 -6.26 -22.32
N ARG A 149 -19.55 -7.27 -21.42
CA ARG A 149 -20.28 -8.53 -21.61
C ARG A 149 -21.80 -8.30 -21.77
N LYS A 150 -22.40 -7.42 -20.96
CA LYS A 150 -23.82 -7.04 -21.08
C LYS A 150 -24.11 -6.36 -22.44
N ARG A 151 -23.29 -5.38 -22.85
CA ARG A 151 -23.42 -4.70 -24.16
C ARG A 151 -23.26 -5.66 -25.33
N ALA A 152 -22.31 -6.59 -25.25
CA ALA A 152 -22.11 -7.62 -26.27
C ALA A 152 -23.35 -8.53 -26.42
N LYS A 153 -23.92 -9.01 -25.30
CA LYS A 153 -25.15 -9.82 -25.31
C LYS A 153 -26.34 -9.08 -25.94
N ILE A 154 -26.51 -7.78 -25.65
CA ILE A 154 -27.57 -6.95 -26.24
C ILE A 154 -27.37 -6.79 -27.75
N ARG A 155 -26.13 -6.56 -28.21
CA ARG A 155 -25.80 -6.42 -29.64
C ARG A 155 -26.07 -7.70 -30.43
N VAL A 156 -25.73 -8.87 -29.85
CA VAL A 156 -26.03 -10.19 -30.45
C VAL A 156 -27.53 -10.42 -30.57
N ARG A 157 -28.31 -10.11 -29.53
CA ARG A 157 -29.78 -10.23 -29.56
C ARG A 157 -30.42 -9.33 -30.63
N ARG A 158 -29.94 -8.09 -30.79
CA ARG A 158 -30.43 -7.17 -31.83
C ARG A 158 -30.12 -7.66 -33.24
N LYS A 159 -28.91 -8.20 -33.48
CA LYS A 159 -28.52 -8.79 -34.78
C LYS A 159 -29.31 -10.05 -35.17
N LYS A 160 -29.74 -10.86 -34.19
CA LYS A 160 -30.63 -12.01 -34.47
C LYS A 160 -32.02 -11.52 -34.92
N LYS A 161 -32.60 -10.57 -34.20
CA LYS A 161 -33.93 -10.02 -34.54
C LYS A 161 -34.02 -9.31 -35.91
N THR A 162 -32.90 -8.88 -36.48
CA THR A 162 -32.85 -8.23 -37.82
C THR A 162 -32.61 -9.21 -38.96
N LYS A 163 -32.30 -10.47 -38.68
CA LYS A 163 -32.13 -11.53 -39.69
C LYS A 163 -33.38 -12.39 -39.88
N ASP A 164 -34.34 -12.31 -38.96
CA ASP A 164 -35.61 -13.06 -38.99
C ASP A 164 -36.79 -12.20 -39.52
N THR A 165 -36.49 -11.07 -40.16
CA THR A 165 -37.39 -10.17 -40.92
C THR A 165 -36.78 -9.96 -42.28
#